data_AF-A0AAP2S4C2-F1
#
_entry.id   AF-A0AAP2S4C2-F1
#
_cell.length_a   1.000
_cell.length_b   1.000
_cell.length_c   1.000
_cell.angle_alpha   90.00
_cell.angle_beta   90.00
_cell.angle_gamma   90.00
#
_symmetry.space_group_name_H-M   'P 1'
#
loop_
_entity.id
_entity.type
_entity.pdbx_description
1 polymer ?
#
loop_
_entity_poly.entity_id
_entity_poly.type
_entity_poly.pdbx_seq_one_letter_code
_entity_poly.pdbx_strand_id
1 'polypeptide(L)'
;MNLPVTCNITFTGTVAANGASAAITGASVSGSNSLCSVPVLQGLPWTLSVASGGPDAFTGTVAGVNFKILNDCSSAPVTISVNWSNSTNTLSVPSAQTVGRCKITALTAVPNPAFTVTP
;
A
#
# COMPACT_ATOMS: atom_id res chain seq x y z
N MET A 1 22.83 -2.70 16.42
CA MET A 1 22.24 -1.48 15.83
C MET A 1 21.35 -1.91 14.67
N ASN A 2 20.05 -1.59 14.71
CA ASN A 2 19.14 -1.81 13.58
C ASN A 2 19.07 -0.51 12.77
N LEU A 3 19.85 -0.43 11.70
CA LEU A 3 19.80 0.71 10.79
C LEU A 3 18.65 0.51 9.79
N PRO A 4 17.72 1.47 9.65
CA PRO A 4 16.66 1.35 8.66
C PRO A 4 17.25 1.35 7.24
N VAL A 5 16.73 0.47 6.38
CA VAL A 5 17.07 0.43 4.95
C VAL A 5 15.94 1.09 4.18
N THR A 6 16.28 2.13 3.42
CA THR A 6 15.33 2.78 2.53
C THR A 6 15.24 2.01 1.21
N CYS A 7 14.04 1.52 0.91
CA CYS A 7 13.69 0.90 -0.37
C CYS A 7 12.51 1.62 -0.99
N ASN A 8 12.43 1.61 -2.31
CA ASN A 8 11.31 2.12 -3.08
C ASN A 8 10.34 0.97 -3.34
N ILE A 9 9.03 1.26 -3.27
CA ILE A 9 8.00 0.31 -3.67
C ILE A 9 7.20 0.94 -4.81
N THR A 10 7.09 0.23 -5.92
CA THR A 10 6.27 0.63 -7.07
C THR A 10 5.05 -0.27 -7.13
N PHE A 11 3.86 0.33 -7.07
CA PHE A 11 2.60 -0.36 -7.25
C PHE A 11 2.06 -0.11 -8.66
N THR A 12 1.55 -1.14 -9.31
CA THR A 12 0.81 -1.03 -10.56
C THR A 12 -0.59 -1.60 -10.35
N GLY A 13 -1.57 -0.99 -11.01
CA GLY A 13 -2.95 -1.34 -10.82
C GLY A 13 -3.89 -0.65 -11.79
N THR A 14 -5.17 -0.94 -11.62
CA THR A 14 -6.25 -0.37 -12.43
C THR A 14 -7.38 0.10 -11.52
N VAL A 15 -8.00 1.22 -11.87
CA VAL A 15 -9.18 1.73 -11.18
C VAL A 15 -10.41 1.14 -11.85
N ALA A 16 -11.38 0.68 -11.06
CA ALA A 16 -12.66 0.21 -11.58
C ALA A 16 -13.35 1.34 -12.37
N ALA A 17 -14.09 0.98 -13.44
CA ALA A 17 -14.71 1.97 -14.32
C ALA A 17 -15.69 2.93 -13.61
N ASN A 18 -16.28 2.49 -12.50
CA ASN A 18 -17.17 3.28 -11.66
C ASN A 18 -16.44 4.07 -10.55
N GLY A 19 -15.10 4.01 -10.49
CA GLY A 19 -14.29 4.69 -9.47
C GLY A 19 -14.38 4.12 -8.05
N ALA A 20 -15.19 3.08 -7.82
CA ALA A 20 -15.48 2.59 -6.47
C ALA A 20 -14.32 1.85 -5.80
N SER A 21 -13.39 1.32 -6.60
CA SER A 21 -12.23 0.57 -6.13
C SER A 21 -11.07 0.62 -7.12
N ALA A 22 -9.89 0.23 -6.67
CA ALA A 22 -8.74 -0.03 -7.51
C ALA A 22 -8.12 -1.40 -7.18
N ALA A 23 -7.71 -2.13 -8.21
CA ALA A 23 -6.97 -3.37 -8.08
C ALA A 23 -5.48 -3.10 -8.25
N ILE A 24 -4.68 -3.35 -7.21
CA ILE A 24 -3.21 -3.36 -7.27
C ILE A 24 -2.81 -4.73 -7.80
N THR A 25 -2.43 -4.81 -9.07
CA THR A 25 -2.15 -6.06 -9.79
C THR A 25 -0.67 -6.42 -9.82
N GLY A 26 0.20 -5.45 -9.56
CA GLY A 26 1.64 -5.63 -9.55
C GLY A 26 2.26 -4.78 -8.45
N ALA A 27 3.34 -5.28 -7.87
CA ALA A 27 4.11 -4.52 -6.91
C ALA A 27 5.57 -4.99 -6.91
N SER A 28 6.51 -4.04 -6.93
CA SER A 28 7.95 -4.34 -6.94
C SER A 28 8.67 -3.49 -5.90
N VAL A 29 9.69 -4.08 -5.27
CA VAL A 29 10.57 -3.38 -4.33
C VAL A 29 11.93 -3.20 -5.00
N SER A 30 12.50 -2.01 -4.89
CA SER A 30 13.78 -1.66 -5.48
C SER A 30 14.57 -0.73 -4.55
N GLY A 31 15.86 -0.54 -4.83
CA GLY A 31 16.71 0.34 -4.05
C GLY A 31 18.18 0.03 -4.31
N SER A 32 19.06 0.93 -3.91
CA SER A 32 20.52 0.76 -4.03
C SER A 32 21.09 -0.23 -3.02
N ASN A 33 20.38 -0.49 -1.92
CA ASN A 33 20.76 -1.48 -0.92
C ASN A 33 20.28 -2.88 -1.34
N SER A 34 21.15 -3.89 -1.24
CA SER A 34 20.83 -5.28 -1.60
C SER A 34 19.69 -5.88 -0.79
N LEU A 35 19.42 -5.36 0.42
CA LEU A 35 18.28 -5.77 1.24
C LEU A 35 16.93 -5.35 0.63
N CYS A 36 16.90 -4.45 -0.35
CA CYS A 36 15.67 -4.08 -1.06
C CYS A 36 15.16 -5.16 -2.02
N SER A 37 15.98 -6.17 -2.36
CA SER A 37 15.56 -7.33 -3.13
C SER A 37 14.97 -8.46 -2.27
N VAL A 38 15.00 -8.31 -0.93
CA VAL A 38 14.54 -9.34 0.01
C VAL A 38 13.01 -9.36 0.17
N PRO A 39 12.31 -8.21 0.30
CA PRO A 39 10.87 -8.23 0.43
C PRO A 39 10.20 -8.71 -0.85
N VAL A 40 9.24 -9.62 -0.72
CA VAL A 40 8.40 -10.07 -1.84
C VAL A 40 6.95 -9.82 -1.48
N LEU A 41 6.26 -9.05 -2.33
CA LEU A 41 4.84 -8.78 -2.20
C LEU A 41 4.06 -9.94 -2.81
N GLN A 42 3.04 -10.43 -2.10
CA GLN A 42 2.33 -11.68 -2.41
C GLN A 42 0.82 -11.44 -2.39
N GLY A 43 0.05 -12.40 -2.91
CA GLY A 43 -1.42 -12.36 -2.83
C GLY A 43 -2.07 -11.26 -3.67
N LEU A 44 -1.37 -10.77 -4.72
CA LEU A 44 -1.96 -9.86 -5.70
C LEU A 44 -3.05 -10.59 -6.51
N PRO A 45 -4.14 -9.91 -6.91
CA PRO A 45 -4.36 -8.47 -6.75
C PRO A 45 -4.84 -8.08 -5.35
N TRP A 46 -4.38 -6.93 -4.85
CA TRP A 46 -4.95 -6.29 -3.65
C TRP A 46 -6.03 -5.30 -4.04
N THR A 47 -7.08 -5.18 -3.25
CA THR A 47 -8.21 -4.28 -3.55
C THR A 47 -8.18 -3.07 -2.64
N LEU A 48 -7.94 -1.89 -3.23
CA LEU A 48 -8.12 -0.59 -2.59
C LEU A 48 -9.59 -0.17 -2.73
N SER A 49 -10.22 0.17 -1.62
CA SER A 49 -11.60 0.67 -1.57
C SER A 49 -11.67 1.96 -0.76
N VAL A 50 -12.44 2.92 -1.23
CA VAL A 50 -12.75 4.14 -0.48
C VAL A 50 -13.90 3.83 0.48
N ALA A 51 -13.74 4.14 1.76
CA ALA A 51 -14.74 3.88 2.79
C ALA A 51 -15.57 5.14 3.10
N SER A 52 -14.91 6.28 3.24
CA SER A 52 -15.55 7.57 3.48
C SER A 52 -14.59 8.71 3.09
N GLY A 53 -15.09 9.92 2.92
CA GLY A 53 -14.21 11.06 2.66
C GLY A 53 -14.95 12.39 2.63
N GLY A 54 -14.14 13.45 2.66
CA GLY A 54 -14.57 14.83 2.47
C GLY A 54 -14.06 15.39 1.14
N PRO A 55 -13.98 16.72 0.99
CA PRO A 55 -13.56 17.33 -0.28
C PRO A 55 -12.09 17.08 -0.65
N ASP A 56 -11.23 16.71 0.31
CA ASP A 56 -9.78 16.55 0.10
C ASP A 56 -9.21 15.24 0.65
N ALA A 57 -9.67 14.84 1.84
CA ALA A 57 -9.15 13.68 2.56
C ALA A 57 -10.17 12.53 2.60
N PHE A 58 -9.69 11.33 2.32
CA PHE A 58 -10.48 10.10 2.24
C PHE A 58 -9.85 9.02 3.09
N THR A 59 -10.69 8.18 3.69
CA THR A 59 -10.26 6.93 4.33
C THR A 59 -10.65 5.75 3.45
N GLY A 60 -9.88 4.69 3.55
CA GLY A 60 -10.10 3.50 2.76
C GLY A 60 -9.44 2.28 3.38
N THR A 61 -9.53 1.18 2.65
CA THR A 61 -8.92 -0.09 3.02
C THR A 61 -8.22 -0.70 1.83
N VAL A 62 -7.12 -1.41 2.07
CA VAL A 62 -6.50 -2.30 1.10
C VAL A 62 -6.67 -3.73 1.60
N ALA A 63 -7.52 -4.49 0.92
CA ALA A 63 -7.78 -5.90 1.20
C ALA A 63 -6.82 -6.80 0.42
N GLY A 64 -6.46 -7.95 1.01
CA GLY A 64 -5.61 -8.95 0.36
C GLY A 64 -4.10 -8.74 0.58
N VAL A 65 -3.70 -7.79 1.44
CA VAL A 65 -2.29 -7.49 1.68
C VAL A 65 -1.58 -8.71 2.26
N ASN A 66 -0.53 -9.15 1.58
CA ASN A 66 0.39 -10.15 2.11
C ASN A 66 1.79 -9.93 1.55
N PHE A 67 2.82 -10.19 2.35
CA PHE A 67 4.19 -10.10 1.90
C PHE A 67 5.09 -10.95 2.78
N LYS A 68 6.32 -11.16 2.33
CA LYS A 68 7.36 -11.81 3.10
C LYS A 68 8.60 -10.94 3.19
N ILE A 69 9.28 -11.02 4.34
CA ILE A 69 10.61 -10.48 4.56
C ILE A 69 11.44 -11.65 5.12
N LEU A 70 12.17 -12.34 4.25
CA LEU A 70 12.78 -13.66 4.48
C LEU A 70 11.76 -14.80 4.70
N ASN A 71 10.75 -14.60 5.55
CA ASN A 71 9.64 -15.51 5.82
C ASN A 71 8.31 -14.79 5.61
N ASP A 72 7.25 -15.55 5.35
CA ASP A 72 5.90 -15.01 5.19
C ASP A 72 5.49 -14.25 6.46
N CYS A 73 5.01 -13.03 6.26
CA CYS A 73 4.57 -12.18 7.37
C CYS A 73 3.27 -12.69 7.98
N SER A 74 2.37 -13.25 7.17
CA SER A 74 1.10 -13.80 7.60
C SER A 74 0.77 -15.08 6.83
N SER A 75 0.14 -16.05 7.50
CA SER A 75 -0.37 -17.27 6.86
C SER A 75 -1.63 -17.02 6.02
N ALA A 76 -2.29 -15.88 6.21
CA ALA A 76 -3.45 -15.45 5.44
C ALA A 76 -3.35 -13.96 5.09
N PRO A 77 -3.88 -13.53 3.93
CA PRO A 77 -3.95 -12.11 3.59
C PRO A 77 -4.72 -11.29 4.63
N VAL A 78 -4.31 -10.03 4.83
CA VAL A 78 -4.95 -9.12 5.79
C VAL A 78 -5.53 -7.90 5.09
N THR A 79 -6.41 -7.20 5.79
CA THR A 79 -6.89 -5.87 5.36
C THR A 79 -6.21 -4.80 6.20
N ILE A 80 -5.70 -3.76 5.55
CA ILE A 80 -5.13 -2.58 6.21
C ILE A 80 -5.97 -1.35 5.91
N SER A 81 -6.00 -0.40 6.84
CA SER A 81 -6.58 0.92 6.66
C SER A 81 -5.59 1.87 6.00
N VAL A 82 -6.09 2.77 5.16
CA VAL A 82 -5.28 3.78 4.47
C VAL A 82 -6.01 5.12 4.44
N ASN A 83 -5.24 6.18 4.31
CA ASN A 83 -5.71 7.53 4.06
C ASN A 83 -5.24 7.99 2.69
N TRP A 84 -6.09 8.73 1.98
CA TRP A 84 -5.76 9.41 0.74
C TRP A 84 -5.96 10.92 0.92
N SER A 85 -5.05 11.71 0.35
CA SER A 85 -5.15 13.16 0.25
C SER A 85 -5.04 13.59 -1.21
N ASN A 86 -6.05 14.27 -1.73
CA ASN A 86 -6.02 14.86 -3.06
C ASN A 86 -4.97 15.96 -3.15
N SER A 87 -4.91 16.85 -2.16
CA SER A 87 -4.01 18.01 -2.12
C SER A 87 -2.54 17.63 -2.20
N THR A 88 -2.16 16.52 -1.56
CA THR A 88 -0.77 16.02 -1.59
C THR A 88 -0.58 14.82 -2.50
N ASN A 89 -1.62 14.36 -3.19
CA ASN A 89 -1.63 13.15 -4.01
C ASN A 89 -0.99 11.94 -3.33
N THR A 90 -1.31 11.72 -2.06
CA THR A 90 -0.58 10.77 -1.21
C THR A 90 -1.53 9.74 -0.62
N LEU A 91 -1.15 8.46 -0.76
CA LEU A 91 -1.70 7.34 -0.03
C LEU A 91 -0.80 7.03 1.17
N SER A 92 -1.37 6.92 2.36
CA SER A 92 -0.62 6.63 3.59
C SER A 92 -1.36 5.69 4.52
N VAL A 93 -0.67 5.15 5.53
CA VAL A 93 -1.31 4.48 6.66
C VAL A 93 -1.53 5.47 7.81
N PRO A 94 -2.71 5.50 8.45
CA PRO A 94 -3.01 6.46 9.53
C PRO A 94 -2.20 6.20 10.80
N SER A 95 -1.79 4.95 11.00
CA SER A 95 -0.98 4.50 12.13
C SER A 95 -0.30 3.19 11.75
N ALA A 96 0.61 2.72 12.61
CA ALA A 96 1.31 1.47 12.36
C ALA A 96 0.36 0.27 12.44
N GLN A 97 0.42 -0.62 11.44
CA GLN A 97 -0.52 -1.74 11.29
C GLN A 97 0.22 -3.07 11.21
N THR A 98 -0.36 -4.09 11.85
CA THR A 98 0.22 -5.43 11.93
C THR A 98 -0.25 -6.27 10.74
N VAL A 99 0.69 -6.95 10.10
CA VAL A 99 0.46 -7.93 9.04
C VAL A 99 1.06 -9.26 9.51
N GLY A 100 0.27 -10.00 10.28
CA GLY A 100 0.72 -11.19 10.99
C GLY A 100 1.87 -10.89 11.96
N ARG A 101 3.07 -11.36 11.64
CA ARG A 101 4.32 -11.17 12.41
C ARG A 101 5.11 -9.93 11.97
N CYS A 102 4.75 -9.30 10.87
CA CYS A 102 5.36 -8.08 10.38
C CYS A 102 4.53 -6.85 10.75
N LYS A 103 5.14 -5.67 10.65
CA LYS A 103 4.49 -4.40 10.96
C LYS A 103 4.82 -3.36 9.89
N ILE A 104 3.78 -2.72 9.35
CA ILE A 104 3.92 -1.52 8.53
C ILE A 104 3.95 -0.35 9.52
N THR A 105 5.10 0.28 9.70
CA THR A 105 5.26 1.41 10.63
C THR A 105 4.94 2.74 9.97
N ALA A 106 5.25 2.88 8.69
CA ALA A 106 4.91 4.01 7.85
C ALA A 106 4.77 3.53 6.40
N LEU A 107 3.91 4.21 5.65
CA LEU A 107 3.72 4.05 4.21
C LEU A 107 3.36 5.41 3.66
N THR A 108 4.05 5.80 2.60
CA THR A 108 3.74 6.98 1.81
C THR A 108 3.93 6.58 0.36
N ALA A 109 2.86 6.58 -0.43
CA ALA A 109 2.90 6.33 -1.86
C ALA A 109 2.32 7.53 -2.59
N VAL A 110 3.05 7.98 -3.61
CA VAL A 110 2.64 9.10 -4.49
C VAL A 110 2.44 8.52 -5.88
N PRO A 111 1.20 8.34 -6.33
CA PRO A 111 0.90 7.80 -7.66
C PRO A 111 1.45 8.69 -8.78
N ASN A 112 1.87 8.05 -9.88
CA ASN A 112 2.22 8.74 -11.12
C ASN A 112 1.65 7.94 -12.31
N PRO A 113 0.80 8.54 -13.17
CA PRO A 113 0.27 9.90 -13.09
C PRO A 113 -0.60 10.13 -11.85
N ALA A 114 -0.64 11.38 -11.39
CA ALA A 114 -1.48 11.78 -10.26
C ALA A 114 -2.97 11.54 -10.58
N PHE A 115 -3.73 11.06 -9.60
CA PHE A 115 -5.19 10.94 -9.72
C PHE A 115 -5.90 11.75 -8.64
N THR A 116 -7.16 12.14 -8.88
CA THR A 116 -8.00 12.83 -7.90
C THR A 116 -9.20 11.94 -7.58
N VAL A 117 -9.55 11.80 -6.30
CA VAL A 117 -10.77 11.12 -5.86
C VAL A 117 -11.87 12.15 -5.68
N THR A 118 -13.02 11.95 -6.32
CA THR A 118 -14.21 12.81 -6.17
C THR A 118 -15.33 12.03 -5.48
N PRO A 119 -16.09 12.65 -4.57
CA PRO A 119 -17.28 12.04 -3.98
C PRO A 119 -18.36 11.68 -5.00
#